data_AF-A0A5B7I0H1-F1
#
_entry.id   AF-A0A5B7I0H1-F1
#
_cell.length_a   1.000
_cell.length_b   1.000
_cell.length_c   1.000
_cell.angle_alpha   90.00
_cell.angle_beta   90.00
_cell.angle_gamma   90.00
#
_symmetry.space_group_name_H-M   'P 1'
#
loop_
_entity.id
_entity.type
_entity.pdbx_description
1 polymer ?
#
loop_
_entity_poly.entity_id
_entity_poly.type
_entity_poly.pdbx_seq_one_letter_code
_entity_poly.pdbx_strand_id
1 'polypeptide(L)'
;MITIIQLNCHSSWNDRHYVSVAIRSIDLDIVLNHTGLPYNHIKLYGYDTCYTKGTCHDGIAVMVKSTLQHIHISDWPSTHFLAAKIHTQHRQLLVATTNCRPGTGVPLNSLNNLFNHTNIPIYILADLNAQHTAFRHTTNN
;
A
#
# COMPACT_ATOMS: atom_id res chain seq x y z
N MET A 1 -3.99 -17.40 8.95
CA MET A 1 -4.85 -16.41 8.26
C MET A 1 -4.03 -15.14 8.12
N ILE A 2 -3.98 -14.52 6.93
CA ILE A 2 -3.20 -13.27 6.72
C ILE A 2 -4.13 -12.07 6.89
N THR A 3 -3.69 -11.08 7.64
CA THR A 3 -4.41 -9.83 7.90
C THR A 3 -3.79 -8.66 7.17
N ILE A 4 -4.60 -7.89 6.45
CA ILE A 4 -4.15 -6.74 5.66
C ILE A 4 -4.99 -5.54 6.08
N ILE A 5 -4.32 -4.41 6.34
CA ILE A 5 -5.00 -3.13 6.56
C ILE A 5 -4.44 -2.07 5.62
N GLN A 6 -5.31 -1.19 5.16
CA GLN A 6 -4.90 0.08 4.57
C GLN A 6 -5.18 1.20 5.56
N LEU A 7 -4.18 2.03 5.80
CA LEU A 7 -4.23 3.17 6.69
C LEU A 7 -3.82 4.42 5.91
N ASN A 8 -4.61 5.48 6.03
CA ASN A 8 -4.19 6.80 5.60
C ASN A 8 -3.80 7.59 6.86
N CYS A 9 -2.52 7.48 7.24
CA CYS A 9 -2.00 8.16 8.42
C CYS A 9 -1.63 9.62 8.13
N HIS A 10 -1.40 9.98 6.86
CA HIS A 10 -0.91 11.30 6.46
C HIS A 10 0.26 11.72 7.39
N SER A 11 0.31 12.98 7.79
CA SER A 11 1.26 13.56 8.73
C SER A 11 1.24 12.97 10.15
N SER A 12 0.29 12.10 10.50
CA SER A 12 0.25 11.45 11.84
C SER A 12 1.43 10.50 12.05
N TRP A 13 2.17 10.17 10.99
CA TRP A 13 3.44 9.46 11.11
C TRP A 13 4.54 10.28 11.80
N ASN A 14 4.36 11.60 11.95
CA ASN A 14 5.18 12.41 12.87
C ASN A 14 5.03 11.92 14.32
N ASP A 15 3.86 11.39 14.70
CA ASP A 15 3.57 10.74 15.97
C ASP A 15 3.73 9.21 15.87
N ARG A 16 4.80 8.75 15.21
CA ARG A 16 5.08 7.34 14.88
C ARG A 16 4.89 6.36 16.04
N HIS A 17 5.06 6.81 17.29
CA HIS A 17 4.89 5.98 18.47
C HIS A 17 3.44 5.44 18.57
N TYR A 18 2.44 6.32 18.49
CA TYR A 18 1.04 5.91 18.63
C TYR A 18 0.62 5.00 17.49
N VAL A 19 1.02 5.31 16.26
CA VAL A 19 0.64 4.47 15.12
C VAL A 19 1.33 3.12 15.16
N SER A 20 2.60 3.07 15.60
CA SER A 20 3.32 1.82 15.82
C SER A 20 2.74 0.99 16.95
N VAL A 21 2.20 1.61 18.01
CA VAL A 21 1.52 0.92 19.11
C VAL A 21 0.19 0.35 18.63
N ALA A 22 -0.61 1.13 17.90
CA ALA A 22 -1.88 0.69 17.36
C ALA A 22 -1.71 -0.52 16.43
N ILE A 23 -0.79 -0.44 15.46
CA ILE A 23 -0.51 -1.53 14.53
C ILE A 23 -0.04 -2.80 15.27
N ARG A 24 0.84 -2.65 16.28
CA ARG A 24 1.30 -3.79 17.09
C ARG A 24 0.20 -4.39 17.95
N SER A 25 -0.71 -3.59 18.47
CA SER A 25 -1.81 -4.08 19.31
C SER A 25 -2.82 -4.94 18.55
N ILE A 26 -2.96 -4.70 17.25
CA ILE A 26 -3.86 -5.46 16.35
C ILE A 26 -3.15 -6.71 15.78
N ASP A 27 -1.82 -6.77 15.88
CA ASP A 27 -0.96 -7.84 15.36
C ASP A 27 -1.11 -8.10 13.84
N LEU A 28 -1.07 -7.02 13.06
CA LEU A 28 -1.27 -7.09 11.61
C LEU A 28 -0.11 -7.81 10.89
N ASP A 29 -0.41 -8.44 9.76
CA ASP A 29 0.61 -9.06 8.90
C ASP A 29 1.15 -8.08 7.86
N ILE A 30 0.27 -7.25 7.30
CA ILE A 30 0.57 -6.33 6.21
C ILE A 30 -0.11 -4.99 6.45
N VAL A 31 0.66 -3.90 6.35
CA VAL A 31 0.16 -2.53 6.46
C VAL A 31 0.47 -1.77 5.18
N LEU A 32 -0.59 -1.24 4.56
CA LEU A 32 -0.54 -0.40 3.37
C LEU A 32 -0.80 1.04 3.81
N ASN A 33 0.23 1.87 3.85
CA ASN A 33 0.18 3.15 4.55
C ASN A 33 0.38 4.33 3.61
N HIS A 34 -0.54 5.29 3.63
CA HIS A 34 -0.28 6.64 3.13
C HIS A 34 0.30 7.51 4.25
N THR A 35 1.55 7.88 4.09
CA THR A 35 2.39 8.45 5.15
C THR A 35 2.55 9.96 5.07
N GLY A 36 2.26 10.60 3.93
CA GLY A 36 2.48 12.03 3.75
C GLY A 36 3.91 12.53 4.06
N LEU A 37 4.88 11.62 4.19
CA LEU A 37 6.27 11.94 4.56
C LEU A 37 7.22 11.75 3.38
N PRO A 38 8.32 12.54 3.32
CA PRO A 38 9.38 12.35 2.34
C PRO A 38 10.25 11.12 2.64
N TYR A 39 11.00 10.72 1.62
CA TYR A 39 11.76 9.48 1.35
C TYR A 39 12.54 8.77 2.49
N ASN A 40 12.67 9.22 3.75
CA ASN A 40 13.64 8.62 4.69
C ASN A 40 13.17 8.30 6.12
N HIS A 41 11.87 8.39 6.44
CA HIS A 41 11.45 8.44 7.85
C HIS A 41 10.56 7.29 8.35
N ILE A 42 10.25 6.29 7.52
CA ILE A 42 9.24 5.29 7.84
C ILE A 42 9.91 3.95 8.15
N LYS A 43 9.99 3.62 9.45
CA LYS A 43 10.37 2.29 9.92
C LYS A 43 9.40 1.84 11.00
N LEU A 44 8.92 0.61 10.90
CA LEU A 44 8.11 -0.05 11.91
C LEU A 44 8.86 -1.31 12.39
N TYR A 45 9.10 -1.41 13.69
CA TYR A 45 9.84 -2.55 14.25
C TYR A 45 9.09 -3.86 14.02
N GLY A 46 9.79 -4.89 13.53
CA GLY A 46 9.21 -6.18 13.17
C GLY A 46 8.57 -6.22 11.79
N TYR A 47 8.75 -5.18 10.97
CA TYR A 47 8.23 -5.10 9.61
C TYR A 47 9.30 -4.65 8.63
N ASP A 48 9.36 -5.34 7.51
CA ASP A 48 10.14 -4.94 6.35
C ASP A 48 9.32 -3.96 5.52
N THR A 49 9.87 -2.77 5.29
CA THR A 49 9.15 -1.64 4.71
C THR A 49 9.71 -1.28 3.33
N CYS A 50 8.85 -1.25 2.33
CA CYS A 50 9.09 -0.60 1.05
C CYS A 50 8.29 0.70 0.97
N TYR A 51 8.83 1.71 0.31
CA TYR A 51 8.22 3.03 0.21
C TYR A 51 8.58 3.71 -1.13
N THR A 52 7.79 4.68 -1.56
CA THR A 52 8.04 5.40 -2.81
C THR A 52 9.27 6.28 -2.70
N LYS A 53 10.10 6.25 -3.75
CA LYS A 53 11.28 7.11 -3.85
C LYS A 53 10.93 8.39 -4.62
N GLY A 54 11.33 9.54 -4.10
CA GLY A 54 11.30 10.81 -4.84
C GLY A 54 9.95 11.53 -4.93
N THR A 55 8.89 11.08 -4.25
CA THR A 55 7.64 11.85 -4.16
C THR A 55 7.73 12.81 -2.96
N CYS A 56 7.66 14.11 -3.22
CA CYS A 56 7.83 15.15 -2.20
C CYS A 56 6.64 15.26 -1.21
N HIS A 57 5.45 14.73 -1.56
CA HIS A 57 4.22 14.98 -0.79
C HIS A 57 3.26 13.78 -0.62
N ASP A 58 3.52 12.62 -1.23
CA ASP A 58 2.59 11.45 -1.20
C ASP A 58 3.34 10.14 -0.92
N GLY A 59 4.09 10.11 0.19
CA GLY A 59 4.80 8.90 0.58
C GLY A 59 3.79 7.77 0.82
N ILE A 60 3.86 6.70 0.04
CA ILE A 60 3.17 5.44 0.34
C ILE A 60 4.19 4.43 0.84
N ALA A 61 3.76 3.52 1.69
CA ALA A 61 4.59 2.44 2.20
C ALA A 61 3.82 1.12 2.24
N VAL A 62 4.51 0.04 1.90
CA VAL A 62 4.08 -1.34 2.11
C VAL A 62 4.97 -1.93 3.19
N MET A 63 4.37 -2.25 4.33
CA MET A 63 5.05 -2.88 5.45
C MET A 63 4.57 -4.31 5.56
N VAL A 64 5.49 -5.26 5.56
CA VAL A 64 5.20 -6.68 5.73
C VAL A 64 5.92 -7.18 6.97
N LYS A 65 5.19 -7.88 7.86
CA LYS A 65 5.77 -8.46 9.07
C LYS A 65 6.96 -9.34 8.69
N SER A 66 8.10 -9.13 9.36
CA SER A 66 9.39 -9.73 8.98
C SER A 66 9.40 -11.26 9.07
N THR A 67 8.44 -11.86 9.78
CA THR A 67 8.26 -13.32 9.87
C THR A 67 7.58 -13.91 8.64
N LEU A 68 7.01 -13.10 7.75
CA LEU A 68 6.39 -13.57 6.52
C LEU A 68 7.39 -13.61 5.38
N GLN A 69 7.37 -14.70 4.62
CA GLN A 69 8.16 -14.80 3.41
C GLN A 69 7.57 -13.89 2.33
N HIS A 70 8.33 -12.87 1.92
CA HIS A 70 7.86 -11.89 0.94
C HIS A 70 8.99 -11.32 0.09
N ILE A 71 8.60 -10.67 -1.00
CA ILE A 71 9.50 -9.91 -1.88
C ILE A 71 8.80 -8.58 -2.18
N HIS A 72 9.44 -7.46 -1.83
CA HIS A 72 9.00 -6.14 -2.30
C HIS A 72 9.32 -6.01 -3.78
N ILE A 73 8.33 -5.60 -4.56
CA ILE A 73 8.48 -5.49 -6.01
C ILE A 73 9.02 -4.11 -6.34
N SER A 74 10.28 -4.06 -6.78
CA SER A 74 11.00 -2.81 -7.07
C SER A 74 11.11 -2.49 -8.56
N ASP A 75 10.86 -3.45 -9.43
CA ASP A 75 10.96 -3.38 -10.89
C ASP A 75 9.60 -3.21 -11.57
N TRP A 76 8.57 -2.83 -10.80
CA TRP A 76 7.23 -2.66 -11.33
C TRP A 76 7.12 -1.41 -12.24
N PRO A 77 6.48 -1.49 -13.43
CA PRO A 77 6.32 -0.37 -14.35
C PRO A 77 5.22 0.60 -13.91
N SER A 78 5.23 1.03 -12.64
CA SER A 78 4.39 2.13 -12.17
C SER A 78 5.10 2.95 -11.11
N THR A 79 5.14 4.25 -11.34
CA THR A 79 5.68 5.26 -10.43
C THR A 79 4.78 5.54 -9.23
N HIS A 80 3.54 5.03 -9.24
CA HIS A 80 2.51 5.35 -8.26
C HIS A 80 2.12 4.18 -7.37
N PHE A 81 2.54 2.96 -7.70
CA PHE A 81 2.21 1.76 -6.93
C PHE A 81 3.42 1.21 -6.23
N LEU A 82 3.18 0.71 -5.02
CA LEU A 82 4.07 -0.22 -4.35
C LEU A 82 3.36 -1.55 -4.21
N ALA A 83 4.14 -2.62 -4.33
CA ALA A 83 3.61 -3.95 -4.16
C ALA A 83 4.59 -4.86 -3.41
N ALA A 84 4.04 -5.84 -2.72
CA ALA A 84 4.80 -6.95 -2.17
C ALA A 84 4.15 -8.26 -2.60
N LYS A 85 4.98 -9.20 -3.05
CA LYS A 85 4.58 -10.58 -3.29
C LYS A 85 4.74 -11.36 -1.98
N ILE A 86 3.64 -11.88 -1.47
CA ILE A 86 3.58 -12.63 -0.22
C ILE A 86 3.52 -14.11 -0.55
N HIS A 87 4.39 -14.90 0.08
CA HIS A 87 4.43 -16.34 -0.03
C HIS A 87 3.71 -16.93 1.17
N THR A 88 2.65 -17.68 0.90
CA THR A 88 1.91 -18.43 1.91
C THR A 88 2.13 -19.92 1.68
N GLN A 89 1.76 -20.75 2.66
CA GLN A 89 1.82 -22.21 2.52
C GLN A 89 0.98 -22.76 1.34
N HIS A 90 -0.07 -22.04 0.93
CA HIS A 90 -1.02 -22.52 -0.08
C HIS A 90 -0.83 -21.87 -1.45
N ARG A 91 -0.38 -20.62 -1.50
CA ARG A 91 -0.23 -19.84 -2.74
C ARG A 91 0.59 -18.57 -2.54
N GLN A 92 1.03 -17.99 -3.65
CA GLN A 92 1.50 -16.61 -3.70
C GLN A 92 0.31 -15.66 -3.89
N LEU A 93 0.43 -14.46 -3.34
CA LEU A 93 -0.49 -13.36 -3.59
C LEU A 93 0.29 -12.05 -3.72
N LEU A 94 -0.25 -11.12 -4.49
CA LEU A 94 0.28 -9.76 -4.62
C LEU A 94 -0.59 -8.82 -3.79
N VAL A 95 0.02 -8.08 -2.88
CA VAL A 95 -0.62 -6.93 -2.23
C VAL A 95 -0.03 -5.67 -2.82
N ALA A 96 -0.90 -4.73 -3.18
CA ALA A 96 -0.48 -3.46 -3.75
C ALA A 96 -1.25 -2.29 -3.15
N THR A 97 -0.61 -1.13 -3.12
CA THR A 97 -1.23 0.12 -2.68
C THR A 97 -0.76 1.27 -3.55
N THR A 98 -1.61 2.29 -3.63
CA THR A 98 -1.32 3.58 -4.25
C THR A 98 -2.06 4.67 -3.49
N ASN A 99 -1.60 5.90 -3.66
CA ASN A 99 -2.34 7.09 -3.29
C ASN A 99 -2.45 7.97 -4.54
N CYS A 100 -3.67 8.22 -5.00
CA CYS A 100 -3.93 9.13 -6.11
C CYS A 100 -4.27 10.50 -5.54
N ARG A 101 -3.67 11.58 -6.06
CA ARG A 101 -4.01 12.92 -5.59
C ARG A 101 -5.43 13.30 -6.04
N PRO A 102 -6.18 14.09 -5.25
CA PRO A 102 -7.45 14.63 -5.69
C PRO A 102 -7.30 15.36 -7.02
N GLY A 103 -8.20 15.08 -7.97
CA GLY A 103 -8.25 15.76 -9.27
C GLY A 103 -7.20 15.31 -10.30
N THR A 104 -6.34 14.34 -10.01
CA THR A 104 -5.38 13.80 -11.01
C THR A 104 -5.92 12.62 -11.82
N GLY A 105 -7.10 12.11 -11.46
CA GLY A 105 -7.70 10.92 -12.04
C GLY A 105 -7.04 9.62 -11.59
N VAL A 106 -7.72 8.49 -11.84
CA VAL A 106 -7.21 7.16 -11.53
C VAL A 106 -6.21 6.72 -12.61
N PRO A 107 -5.02 6.19 -12.25
CA PRO A 107 -4.01 5.75 -13.22
C PRO A 107 -4.39 4.40 -13.85
N LEU A 108 -5.43 4.38 -14.68
CA LEU A 108 -6.01 3.17 -15.29
C LEU A 108 -4.98 2.33 -16.06
N ASN A 109 -4.04 2.96 -16.76
CA ASN A 109 -2.97 2.23 -17.46
C ASN A 109 -2.08 1.45 -16.49
N SER A 110 -1.75 2.03 -15.32
CA SER A 110 -0.97 1.34 -14.28
C SER A 110 -1.77 0.18 -13.66
N LEU A 111 -3.08 0.35 -13.46
CA LEU A 111 -3.97 -0.70 -12.96
C LEU A 111 -4.13 -1.84 -13.97
N ASN A 112 -4.32 -1.54 -15.25
CA ASN A 112 -4.41 -2.55 -16.30
C ASN A 112 -3.10 -3.34 -16.40
N ASN A 113 -1.96 -2.67 -16.31
CA ASN A 113 -0.67 -3.34 -16.25
C ASN A 113 -0.59 -4.27 -15.04
N LEU A 114 -1.07 -3.84 -13.87
CA LEU A 114 -1.15 -4.68 -12.66
C LEU A 114 -1.88 -5.99 -12.89
N PHE A 115 -3.09 -5.95 -13.44
CA PHE A 115 -3.89 -7.15 -13.66
C PHE A 115 -3.37 -8.02 -14.81
N ASN A 116 -2.71 -7.45 -15.82
CA ASN A 116 -2.25 -8.19 -16.99
C ASN A 116 -0.84 -8.80 -16.85
N HIS A 117 -0.04 -8.36 -15.88
CA HIS A 117 1.37 -8.79 -15.74
C HIS A 117 1.56 -9.97 -14.78
N THR A 118 0.51 -10.54 -14.21
CA THR A 118 0.66 -11.64 -13.28
C THR A 118 -0.52 -12.60 -13.25
N ASN A 119 -0.21 -13.88 -13.01
CA ASN A 119 -1.20 -14.96 -12.88
C ASN A 119 -1.54 -15.28 -11.41
N ILE A 120 -1.01 -14.51 -10.45
CA ILE A 120 -1.32 -14.68 -9.02
C ILE A 120 -2.44 -13.73 -8.59
N PRO A 121 -3.24 -14.10 -7.57
CA PRO A 121 -4.27 -13.20 -7.04
C PRO A 121 -3.69 -11.88 -6.57
N ILE A 122 -4.35 -10.78 -6.94
CA ILE A 122 -3.96 -9.41 -6.59
C ILE A 122 -4.99 -8.81 -5.65
N TYR A 123 -4.51 -8.22 -4.55
CA TYR A 123 -5.29 -7.41 -3.63
C TYR A 123 -4.77 -5.98 -3.66
N ILE A 124 -5.63 -5.05 -4.07
CA ILE A 124 -5.32 -3.62 -4.07
C ILE A 124 -6.14 -2.98 -2.97
N LEU A 125 -5.47 -2.33 -2.02
CA LEU A 125 -6.11 -1.42 -1.09
C LEU A 125 -5.43 -0.07 -1.24
N ALA A 126 -6.19 0.94 -1.65
CA ALA A 126 -5.66 2.21 -2.07
C ALA A 126 -6.64 3.34 -1.79
N ASP A 127 -6.10 4.54 -1.58
CA ASP A 127 -6.87 5.77 -1.63
C ASP A 127 -6.76 6.35 -3.03
N LEU A 128 -7.83 6.17 -3.83
CA LEU A 128 -7.85 6.61 -5.21
C LEU A 128 -8.34 8.04 -5.39
N ASN A 129 -8.82 8.69 -4.31
CA ASN A 129 -9.53 9.97 -4.39
C ASN A 129 -10.56 10.03 -5.54
N ALA A 130 -11.21 8.89 -5.79
CA ALA A 130 -12.18 8.71 -6.86
C ALA A 130 -13.52 8.25 -6.28
N GLN A 131 -14.58 8.73 -6.89
CA GLN A 131 -15.96 8.38 -6.62
C GLN A 131 -16.40 7.38 -7.68
N HIS A 132 -17.13 6.36 -7.25
CA HIS A 132 -17.76 5.44 -8.18
C HIS A 132 -19.10 4.98 -7.64
N THR A 133 -20.11 4.88 -8.50
CA THR A 133 -21.47 4.47 -8.13
C THR A 133 -21.52 3.06 -7.53
N ALA A 134 -20.62 2.16 -7.92
CA ALA A 134 -20.47 0.85 -7.29
C ALA A 134 -20.11 0.92 -5.79
N PHE A 135 -19.49 2.03 -5.35
CA PHE A 135 -19.20 2.31 -3.95
C PHE A 135 -20.20 3.30 -3.34
N ARG A 136 -21.44 3.35 -3.87
CA ARG A 136 -22.57 4.14 -3.37
C ARG A 136 -22.38 5.67 -3.46
N HIS A 137 -21.49 6.13 -4.33
CA HIS A 137 -21.47 7.54 -4.72
C HIS A 137 -22.55 7.84 -5.77
N THR A 138 -22.93 9.10 -5.90
CA THR A 138 -23.91 9.56 -6.90
C THR A 138 -23.30 9.78 -8.29
N THR A 139 -21.97 9.91 -8.35
CA THR A 139 -21.22 10.27 -9.56
C THR A 139 -19.96 9.43 -9.68
N ASN A 140 -19.43 9.36 -10.91
CA ASN A 140 -18.10 8.82 -11.20
C ASN A 140 -17.18 10.00 -11.55
N ASN A 141 -15.91 9.94 -11.16
CA ASN A 141 -14.88 10.88 -11.60
C ASN A 141 -13.56 10.19 -11.96
#